data_AF-A0A239PBG4-F1
#
_entry.id   AF-A0A239PBG4-F1
#
_cell.length_a   1.000
_cell.length_b   1.000
_cell.length_c   1.000
_cell.angle_alpha   90.00
_cell.angle_beta   90.00
_cell.angle_gamma   90.00
#
_symmetry.space_group_name_H-M   'P 1'
#
loop_
_entity.id
_entity.type
_entity.pdbx_description
1 polymer ?
#
loop_
_entity_poly.entity_id
_entity_poly.type
_entity_poly.pdbx_seq_one_letter_code
_entity_poly.pdbx_strand_id
1 'polypeptide(L)'
;MNSYERRCRLLTRAYPPRFRESRGEELLSTLLDLQEPGQIRPSLRESLDVIRGGLAARLQDRPPFWRWLLYRTFFVRLPLKYRMWARDDIQGRFYIFRRYFGPLGTIAYAAGLFIVIFFDEEPFRALGITLGLGVGYLIRRIGAQRVRRRELARYDLDPNGSPIRPRPSEDRSR
;
A
#
# COMPACT_ATOMS: atom_id res chain seq x y z
N MET A 1 -19.75 -8.60 -19.36
CA MET A 1 -19.53 -7.70 -18.20
C MET A 1 -20.31 -6.41 -18.42
N ASN A 2 -21.27 -6.14 -17.54
CA ASN A 2 -22.11 -4.94 -17.58
C ASN A 2 -21.30 -3.68 -17.18
N SER A 3 -21.62 -2.52 -17.74
CA SER A 3 -21.02 -1.23 -17.37
C SER A 3 -21.25 -0.86 -15.90
N TYR A 4 -22.38 -1.27 -15.31
CA TYR A 4 -22.69 -1.09 -13.90
C TYR A 4 -21.75 -1.92 -13.01
N GLU A 5 -21.65 -3.22 -13.27
CA GLU A 5 -20.75 -4.15 -12.56
C GLU A 5 -19.30 -3.65 -12.56
N ARG A 6 -18.80 -3.15 -13.70
CA ARG A 6 -17.44 -2.60 -13.80
C ARG A 6 -17.23 -1.42 -12.85
N ARG A 7 -18.25 -0.58 -12.63
CA ARG A 7 -18.19 0.56 -11.70
C ARG A 7 -18.26 0.10 -10.26
N CYS A 8 -19.13 -0.85 -9.93
CA CYS A 8 -19.18 -1.43 -8.59
C CYS A 8 -17.84 -2.08 -8.22
N ARG A 9 -17.22 -2.82 -9.13
CA ARG A 9 -15.85 -3.36 -8.93
C ARG A 9 -14.79 -2.28 -8.75
N LEU A 10 -14.97 -1.08 -9.28
CA LEU A 10 -14.08 0.07 -9.01
C LEU A 10 -14.33 0.64 -7.62
N LEU A 11 -15.60 0.78 -7.21
CA LEU A 11 -15.97 1.27 -5.88
C LEU A 11 -15.48 0.34 -4.77
N THR A 12 -15.53 -0.98 -4.96
CA THR A 12 -15.00 -1.93 -3.96
C THR A 12 -13.50 -1.77 -3.70
N ARG A 13 -12.73 -1.13 -4.61
CA ARG A 13 -11.31 -0.79 -4.36
C ARG A 13 -11.10 0.20 -3.21
N ALA A 14 -12.15 0.92 -2.80
CA ALA A 14 -12.12 1.73 -1.59
C ALA A 14 -11.84 0.89 -0.35
N TYR A 15 -12.28 -0.37 -0.31
CA TYR A 15 -12.04 -1.28 0.81
C TYR A 15 -10.59 -1.82 0.83
N PRO A 16 -10.04 -2.11 2.02
CA PRO A 16 -8.70 -2.69 2.14
C PRO A 16 -8.62 -4.07 1.44
N PRO A 17 -7.46 -4.46 0.88
CA PRO A 17 -7.28 -5.72 0.16
C PRO A 17 -7.83 -6.95 0.89
N ARG A 18 -7.50 -7.12 2.17
CA ARG A 18 -8.01 -8.20 3.03
C ARG A 18 -9.54 -8.28 3.13
N PHE A 19 -10.23 -7.15 3.08
CA PHE A 19 -11.69 -7.12 3.10
C PHE A 19 -12.24 -7.62 1.76
N ARG A 20 -11.61 -7.22 0.65
CA ARG A 20 -12.03 -7.68 -0.69
C ARG A 20 -11.78 -9.17 -0.90
N GLU A 21 -10.72 -9.70 -0.33
CA GLU A 21 -10.41 -11.14 -0.37
C GLU A 21 -11.47 -12.00 0.35
N SER A 22 -12.06 -11.49 1.42
CA SER A 22 -13.01 -12.24 2.26
C SER A 22 -14.49 -11.93 1.94
N ARG A 23 -14.83 -10.67 1.68
CA ARG A 23 -16.20 -10.18 1.49
C ARG A 23 -16.39 -9.34 0.22
N GLY A 24 -15.41 -9.32 -0.68
CA GLY A 24 -15.48 -8.49 -1.88
C GLY A 24 -16.56 -8.92 -2.86
N GLU A 25 -16.73 -10.24 -3.05
CA GLU A 25 -17.77 -10.79 -3.92
C GLU A 25 -19.16 -10.69 -3.28
N GLU A 26 -19.28 -10.88 -1.96
CA GLU A 26 -20.53 -10.63 -1.21
C GLU A 26 -20.97 -9.17 -1.38
N LEU A 27 -20.08 -8.22 -1.13
CA LEU A 27 -20.35 -6.79 -1.31
C LEU A 27 -20.70 -6.45 -2.76
N LEU A 28 -20.02 -7.06 -3.74
CA LEU A 28 -20.33 -6.85 -5.14
C LEU A 28 -21.73 -7.38 -5.49
N SER A 29 -22.08 -8.58 -5.01
CA SER A 29 -23.42 -9.15 -5.20
C SER A 29 -24.48 -8.22 -4.63
N THR A 30 -24.32 -7.76 -3.38
CA THR A 30 -25.26 -6.82 -2.76
C THR A 30 -25.42 -5.53 -3.58
N LEU A 31 -24.34 -5.00 -4.15
CA LEU A 31 -24.42 -3.82 -5.03
C LEU A 31 -25.14 -4.12 -6.35
N LEU A 32 -25.02 -5.32 -6.90
CA LEU A 32 -25.73 -5.73 -8.11
C LEU A 32 -27.21 -5.98 -7.83
N ASP A 33 -27.55 -6.51 -6.66
CA ASP A 33 -28.94 -6.76 -6.24
C ASP A 33 -29.71 -5.46 -6.01
N LEU A 34 -29.01 -4.36 -5.70
CA LEU A 34 -29.58 -3.01 -5.57
C LEU A 34 -29.74 -2.28 -6.91
N GLN A 35 -29.30 -2.85 -8.03
CA GLN A 35 -29.35 -2.20 -9.33
C GLN A 35 -30.81 -2.03 -9.81
N GLU A 36 -31.23 -0.79 -10.07
CA GLU A 36 -32.54 -0.51 -10.65
C GLU A 36 -32.60 -0.91 -12.15
N PRO A 37 -33.79 -1.29 -12.67
CA PRO A 37 -33.96 -1.59 -14.10
C PRO A 37 -33.49 -0.44 -15.00
N GLY A 38 -32.55 -0.71 -15.91
CA GLY A 38 -31.98 0.29 -16.81
C GLY A 38 -30.86 1.15 -16.21
N GLN A 39 -30.49 0.95 -14.94
CA GLN A 39 -29.42 1.71 -14.30
C GLN A 39 -28.04 1.26 -14.81
N ILE A 40 -27.30 2.20 -15.40
CA ILE A 40 -25.96 1.93 -16.00
C ILE A 40 -24.82 2.32 -15.04
N ARG A 41 -25.13 3.10 -14.00
CA ARG A 41 -24.15 3.66 -13.05
C ARG A 41 -24.76 3.72 -11.63
N PRO A 42 -24.00 3.38 -10.58
CA PRO A 42 -24.42 3.64 -9.20
C PRO A 42 -24.69 5.13 -8.99
N SER A 43 -25.66 5.45 -8.14
CA SER A 43 -25.92 6.83 -7.75
C SER A 43 -24.71 7.43 -7.00
N LEU A 44 -24.66 8.76 -6.91
CA LEU A 44 -23.62 9.45 -6.14
C LEU A 44 -23.70 9.10 -4.65
N ARG A 45 -24.91 8.95 -4.11
CA ARG A 45 -25.12 8.62 -2.69
C ARG A 45 -24.58 7.22 -2.38
N GLU A 46 -24.96 6.21 -3.16
CA GLU A 46 -24.46 4.83 -3.00
C GLU A 46 -22.94 4.78 -3.16
N SER A 47 -22.39 5.48 -4.16
CA SER A 47 -20.94 5.55 -4.36
C SER A 47 -20.24 6.15 -3.14
N LEU A 48 -20.76 7.24 -2.57
CA LEU A 48 -20.20 7.87 -1.39
C LEU A 48 -20.30 6.98 -0.15
N ASP A 49 -21.41 6.27 0.03
CA ASP A 49 -21.60 5.39 1.19
C ASP A 49 -20.65 4.18 1.13
N VAL A 50 -20.46 3.59 -0.05
CA VAL A 50 -19.46 2.52 -0.28
C VAL A 50 -18.05 3.04 -0.02
N ILE A 51 -17.71 4.25 -0.51
CA ILE A 51 -16.40 4.86 -0.28
C ILE A 51 -16.18 5.16 1.21
N ARG A 52 -17.17 5.71 1.90
CA ARG A 52 -17.12 6.00 3.35
C ARG A 52 -16.92 4.72 4.16
N GLY A 53 -17.66 3.66 3.87
CA GLY A 53 -17.49 2.36 4.52
C GLY A 53 -16.09 1.79 4.30
N GLY A 54 -15.58 1.86 3.06
CA GLY A 54 -14.23 1.43 2.73
C GLY A 54 -13.15 2.25 3.44
N LEU A 55 -13.33 3.57 3.55
CA LEU A 55 -12.39 4.46 4.23
C LEU A 55 -12.42 4.25 5.76
N ALA A 56 -13.60 4.11 6.35
CA ALA A 56 -13.77 3.79 7.76
C ALA A 56 -13.06 2.48 8.13
N ALA A 57 -13.22 1.43 7.32
CA ALA A 57 -12.51 0.16 7.50
C ALA A 57 -10.98 0.30 7.44
N ARG A 58 -10.45 1.24 6.63
CA ARG A 58 -9.01 1.53 6.60
C ARG A 58 -8.53 2.32 7.82
N LEU A 59 -9.37 3.18 8.39
CA LEU A 59 -9.05 4.02 9.53
C LEU A 59 -9.11 3.23 10.85
N GLN A 60 -10.03 2.28 10.98
CA GLN A 60 -10.19 1.47 12.20
C GLN A 60 -8.91 0.72 12.59
N ASP A 61 -8.18 0.19 11.61
CA ASP A 61 -6.95 -0.57 11.83
C ASP A 61 -5.67 0.27 11.66
N ARG A 62 -5.78 1.60 11.58
CA ARG A 62 -4.60 2.44 11.43
C ARG A 62 -3.78 2.50 12.72
N PRO A 63 -2.45 2.43 12.62
CA PRO A 63 -1.60 2.78 13.74
C PRO A 63 -1.72 4.27 14.09
N PRO A 64 -1.46 4.64 15.35
CA PRO A 64 -1.35 6.03 15.76
C PRO A 64 -0.36 6.79 14.88
N PHE A 65 -0.61 8.07 14.63
CA PHE A 65 0.10 8.86 13.61
C PHE A 65 1.63 8.86 13.79
N TRP A 66 2.13 8.90 15.01
CA TRP A 66 3.56 8.89 15.34
C TRP A 66 4.21 7.54 15.04
N ARG A 67 3.52 6.43 15.28
CA ARG A 67 3.98 5.09 14.85
C ARG A 67 3.94 4.95 13.33
N TRP A 68 2.90 5.51 12.70
CA TRP A 68 2.83 5.61 11.24
C TRP A 68 4.02 6.40 10.68
N LEU A 69 4.36 7.54 11.27
CA LEU A 69 5.48 8.39 10.87
C LEU A 69 6.82 7.67 11.07
N LEU A 70 7.05 7.08 12.24
CA LEU A 70 8.27 6.30 12.51
C LEU A 70 8.44 5.12 11.54
N TYR A 71 7.35 4.42 11.23
CA TYR A 71 7.34 3.37 10.22
C TYR A 71 7.66 3.91 8.82
N ARG A 72 7.14 5.10 8.47
CA ARG A 72 7.32 5.72 7.15
C ARG A 72 8.72 6.26 6.92
N THR A 73 9.31 6.84 7.95
CA THR A 73 10.52 7.65 7.84
C THR A 73 11.76 6.91 8.32
N PHE A 74 11.63 6.15 9.40
CA PHE A 74 12.74 5.47 10.07
C PHE A 74 12.65 3.94 9.95
N PHE A 75 11.68 3.42 9.18
CA PHE A 75 11.46 1.98 8.97
C PHE A 75 11.30 1.18 10.27
N VAL A 76 10.81 1.84 11.32
CA VAL A 76 10.57 1.22 12.63
C VAL A 76 9.48 0.16 12.47
N ARG A 77 9.70 -1.03 13.04
CA ARG A 77 8.73 -2.13 13.02
C ARG A 77 7.47 -1.73 13.81
N LEU A 78 6.32 -1.93 13.19
CA LEU A 78 5.03 -1.73 13.85
C LEU A 78 4.74 -2.90 14.81
N PRO A 79 4.07 -2.66 15.96
CA PRO A 79 3.59 -3.73 16.81
C PRO A 79 2.73 -4.75 16.04
N LEU A 80 2.78 -6.03 16.45
CA LEU A 80 2.08 -7.13 15.79
C LEU A 80 0.56 -6.91 15.63
N LYS A 81 -0.08 -6.14 16.54
CA LYS A 81 -1.49 -5.76 16.39
C LYS A 81 -1.80 -5.00 15.08
N TYR A 82 -0.82 -4.29 14.51
CA TYR A 82 -0.95 -3.59 13.23
C TYR A 82 -0.38 -4.39 12.05
N ARG A 83 -0.07 -5.68 12.22
CA ARG A 83 0.54 -6.51 11.16
C ARG A 83 -0.30 -6.57 9.89
N MET A 84 -1.63 -6.61 10.01
CA MET A 84 -2.54 -6.63 8.85
C MET A 84 -2.59 -5.29 8.14
N TRP A 85 -2.43 -4.18 8.87
CA TRP A 85 -2.25 -2.87 8.27
C TRP A 85 -0.90 -2.78 7.53
N ALA A 86 0.18 -3.28 8.14
CA ALA A 86 1.50 -3.33 7.53
C ALA A 86 1.51 -4.22 6.27
N ARG A 87 0.80 -5.37 6.30
CA ARG A 87 0.57 -6.23 5.13
C ARG A 87 -0.03 -5.44 3.97
N ASP A 88 -1.18 -4.79 4.21
CA ASP A 88 -1.89 -4.01 3.18
C ASP A 88 -0.97 -2.90 2.61
N ASP A 89 -0.12 -2.31 3.45
CA ASP A 89 0.86 -1.31 3.04
C ASP A 89 2.00 -1.87 2.18
N ILE A 90 2.58 -3.01 2.58
CA ILE A 90 3.70 -3.70 1.90
C ILE A 90 3.27 -4.24 0.53
N GLN A 91 2.06 -4.79 0.45
CA GLN A 91 1.47 -5.30 -0.79
C GLN A 91 1.03 -4.16 -1.73
N GLY A 92 0.91 -2.94 -1.21
CA GLY A 92 0.55 -1.76 -2.00
C GLY A 92 1.46 -1.55 -3.22
N ARG A 93 0.85 -1.14 -4.34
CA ARG A 93 1.56 -0.88 -5.61
C ARG A 93 2.74 0.08 -5.44
N PHE A 94 2.59 1.09 -4.59
CA PHE A 94 3.58 2.15 -4.36
C PHE A 94 4.49 1.92 -3.15
N TYR A 95 4.44 0.74 -2.50
CA TYR A 95 5.26 0.44 -1.33
C TYR A 95 6.76 0.68 -1.59
N ILE A 96 7.27 0.11 -2.69
CA ILE A 96 8.69 0.17 -3.05
C ILE A 96 9.10 1.61 -3.37
N PHE A 97 8.31 2.30 -4.19
CA PHE A 97 8.55 3.71 -4.48
C PHE A 97 8.65 4.51 -3.18
N ARG A 98 7.68 4.37 -2.28
CA ARG A 98 7.65 5.08 -1.01
C ARG A 98 8.73 4.66 0.00
N ARG A 99 9.23 3.43 -0.06
CA ARG A 99 10.35 2.97 0.77
C ARG A 99 11.63 3.70 0.37
N TYR A 100 11.91 3.80 -0.93
CA TYR A 100 13.15 4.39 -1.42
C TYR A 100 13.06 5.92 -1.58
N PHE A 101 11.89 6.42 -1.96
CA PHE A 101 11.57 7.85 -2.11
C PHE A 101 10.68 8.33 -0.96
N GLY A 102 10.81 7.74 0.23
CA GLY A 102 10.19 8.26 1.45
C GLY A 102 10.75 9.64 1.82
N PRO A 103 10.38 10.22 2.98
CA PRO A 103 10.72 11.60 3.30
C PRO A 103 12.22 11.93 3.17
N LEU A 104 13.10 11.01 3.59
CA LEU A 104 14.56 11.16 3.44
C LEU A 104 15.04 11.09 1.98
N GLY A 105 14.46 10.19 1.17
CA GLY A 105 14.76 10.09 -0.25
C GLY A 105 14.27 11.32 -1.03
N THR A 106 13.13 11.90 -0.62
CA THR A 106 12.64 13.18 -1.16
C THR A 106 13.56 14.33 -0.78
N ILE A 107 14.03 14.39 0.47
CA ILE A 107 14.98 15.41 0.93
C ILE A 107 16.31 15.29 0.16
N ALA A 108 16.87 14.08 0.03
CA ALA A 108 18.10 13.85 -0.71
C ALA A 108 17.96 14.18 -2.21
N TYR A 109 16.82 13.85 -2.82
CA TYR A 109 16.53 14.22 -4.22
C TYR A 109 16.39 15.73 -4.38
N ALA A 110 15.69 16.41 -3.46
CA ALA A 110 15.56 17.87 -3.47
C ALA A 110 16.91 18.57 -3.24
N ALA A 111 17.76 18.04 -2.36
CA ALA A 111 19.12 18.53 -2.14
C ALA A 111 20.00 18.31 -3.38
N GLY A 112 19.89 17.17 -4.05
CA GLY A 112 20.59 16.91 -5.32
C GLY A 112 20.12 17.85 -6.43
N LEU A 113 18.81 18.09 -6.55
CA LEU A 113 18.24 19.06 -7.48
C LEU A 113 18.69 20.49 -7.16
N PHE A 114 18.73 20.84 -5.88
CA PHE A 114 19.28 22.13 -5.41
C PHE A 114 20.75 22.27 -5.83
N ILE A 115 21.58 21.24 -5.63
CA ILE A 115 22.98 21.28 -6.06
C ILE A 115 23.08 21.49 -7.58
N VAL A 116 22.27 20.80 -8.39
CA VAL A 116 22.27 20.97 -9.86
C VAL A 116 21.85 22.38 -10.29
N ILE A 117 20.87 22.98 -9.60
CA ILE A 117 20.33 24.31 -9.93
C ILE A 117 21.30 25.42 -9.49
N PHE A 118 21.88 25.30 -8.30
CA PHE A 118 22.64 26.38 -7.66
C PHE A 118 24.16 26.31 -7.89
N PHE A 119 24.67 25.20 -8.43
CA PHE A 119 26.08 25.06 -8.78
C PHE A 119 26.21 24.89 -10.31
N ASP A 120 26.98 25.78 -10.95
CA ASP A 120 27.18 25.84 -12.42
C ASP A 120 28.31 24.93 -12.94
N GLU A 121 29.02 24.29 -12.03
CA GLU A 121 30.14 23.41 -12.33
C GLU A 121 29.64 22.09 -12.98
N GLU A 122 29.93 21.93 -14.28
CA GLU A 122 29.64 20.75 -15.11
C GLU A 122 29.84 19.38 -14.43
N PRO A 123 30.94 19.11 -13.68
CA PRO A 123 31.13 17.80 -13.05
C PRO A 123 30.04 17.45 -12.03
N PHE A 124 29.42 18.43 -11.37
CA PHE A 124 28.38 18.17 -10.36
C PHE A 124 27.00 17.92 -10.98
N ARG A 125 26.72 18.54 -12.15
CA ARG A 125 25.46 18.37 -12.88
C ARG A 125 25.34 16.99 -13.52
N ALA A 126 26.37 16.58 -14.27
CA ALA A 126 26.40 15.28 -14.93
C ALA A 126 26.37 14.12 -13.91
N LEU A 127 27.08 14.25 -12.79
CA LEU A 127 27.12 13.26 -11.73
C LEU A 127 25.76 13.09 -11.04
N GLY A 128 25.03 14.18 -10.78
CA GLY A 128 23.69 14.17 -10.18
C GLY A 128 22.64 13.47 -11.05
N ILE A 129 22.61 13.76 -12.35
CA ILE A 129 21.66 13.14 -13.31
C ILE A 129 21.91 11.63 -13.44
N THR A 130 23.19 11.24 -13.57
CA THR A 130 23.57 9.83 -13.77
C THR A 130 23.31 8.99 -12.51
N LEU A 131 23.57 9.54 -11.31
CA LEU A 131 23.22 8.88 -10.04
C LEU A 131 21.70 8.72 -9.87
N GLY A 132 20.90 9.73 -10.20
CA GLY A 132 19.44 9.68 -10.10
C GLY A 132 18.82 8.60 -10.99
N LEU A 133 19.23 8.52 -12.26
CA LEU A 133 18.73 7.53 -13.22
C LEU A 133 19.22 6.11 -12.89
N GLY A 134 20.49 5.96 -12.48
CA GLY A 134 21.09 4.69 -12.10
C GLY A 134 20.44 4.07 -10.86
N VAL A 135 20.19 4.87 -9.82
CA VAL A 135 19.50 4.45 -8.58
C VAL A 135 18.07 4.04 -8.89
N GLY A 136 17.32 4.83 -9.68
CA GLY A 136 15.96 4.50 -10.11
C GLY A 136 15.88 3.18 -10.89
N TYR A 137 16.85 2.93 -11.78
CA TYR A 137 16.93 1.71 -12.57
C TYR A 137 17.28 0.46 -11.73
N LEU A 138 18.24 0.57 -10.81
CA LEU A 138 18.66 -0.54 -9.93
C LEU A 138 17.54 -0.96 -8.96
N ILE A 139 16.83 0.02 -8.38
CA ILE A 139 15.67 -0.21 -7.50
C ILE A 139 14.58 -0.98 -8.25
N ARG A 140 14.32 -0.62 -9.51
CA ARG A 140 13.35 -1.29 -10.38
C ARG A 140 13.75 -2.73 -10.70
N ARG A 141 15.06 -2.99 -10.87
CA ARG A 141 15.58 -4.27 -11.37
C ARG A 141 15.78 -5.35 -10.29
N ILE A 142 16.22 -5.00 -9.08
CA ILE A 142 16.81 -6.00 -8.16
C ILE A 142 15.99 -6.26 -6.88
N GLY A 143 15.24 -5.30 -6.35
CA GLY A 143 14.85 -5.34 -4.93
C GLY A 143 13.38 -5.63 -4.62
N ALA A 144 12.45 -5.24 -5.48
CA ALA A 144 11.06 -5.04 -5.09
C ALA A 144 10.39 -6.28 -4.47
N GLN A 145 10.52 -7.45 -5.10
CA GLN A 145 9.93 -8.68 -4.58
C GLN A 145 10.69 -9.26 -3.39
N ARG A 146 12.03 -9.19 -3.39
CA ARG A 146 12.86 -9.70 -2.29
C ARG A 146 12.65 -8.89 -1.01
N VAL A 147 12.58 -7.56 -1.13
CA VAL A 147 12.30 -6.64 -0.01
C VAL A 147 10.91 -6.90 0.54
N ARG A 148 9.89 -7.03 -0.31
CA ARG A 148 8.52 -7.37 0.12
C ARG A 148 8.47 -8.69 0.90
N ARG A 149 9.09 -9.76 0.37
CA ARG A 149 9.13 -11.07 1.04
C ARG A 149 9.80 -10.99 2.41
N ARG A 150 10.94 -10.30 2.52
CA ARG A 150 11.64 -10.11 3.80
C ARG A 150 10.81 -9.35 4.82
N GLU A 151 10.11 -8.30 4.39
CA GLU A 151 9.29 -7.49 5.28
C GLU A 151 8.02 -8.23 5.70
N LEU A 152 7.39 -9.01 4.81
CA LEU A 152 6.26 -9.88 5.19
C LEU A 152 6.67 -10.96 6.20
N ALA A 153 7.85 -11.58 5.99
CA ALA A 153 8.39 -12.56 6.93
C ALA A 153 8.63 -11.97 8.33
N ARG A 154 8.98 -10.68 8.43
CA ARG A 154 9.09 -9.97 9.73
C ARG A 154 7.76 -9.81 10.48
N TYR A 155 6.63 -10.06 9.84
CA TYR A 155 5.30 -10.00 10.44
C TYR A 155 4.62 -11.37 10.54
N ASP A 156 5.37 -12.46 10.35
CA ASP A 156 4.86 -13.84 10.29
C ASP A 156 3.80 -14.00 9.20
N LEU A 157 4.03 -13.34 8.05
CA LEU A 157 3.17 -13.40 6.88
C LEU A 157 3.89 -14.14 5.75
N ASP A 158 3.14 -14.96 5.02
CA ASP A 158 3.62 -15.62 3.82
C ASP A 158 3.86 -14.59 2.68
N PRO A 159 4.49 -14.98 1.56
CA PRO A 159 4.65 -14.09 0.40
C PRO A 159 3.34 -13.56 -0.19
N ASN A 160 2.21 -14.24 0.06
CA ASN A 160 0.86 -13.84 -0.36
C ASN A 160 0.18 -12.91 0.67
N GLY A 161 0.83 -12.63 1.80
CA GLY A 161 0.34 -11.82 2.91
C GLY A 161 -0.60 -12.56 3.87
N SER A 162 -0.85 -13.85 3.67
CA SER A 162 -1.63 -14.64 4.62
C SER A 162 -0.84 -14.84 5.90
N PRO A 163 -1.49 -14.79 7.08
CA PRO A 163 -0.84 -15.17 8.32
C PRO A 163 -0.30 -16.60 8.21
N ILE A 164 0.98 -16.79 8.49
CA ILE A 164 1.53 -18.12 8.70
C ILE A 164 0.83 -18.62 9.97
N ARG A 165 -0.03 -19.65 9.84
CA ARG A 165 -0.75 -20.22 11.00
C ARG A 165 0.27 -20.48 12.13
N PRO A 166 -0.07 -20.21 13.40
CA PRO A 166 0.80 -20.63 14.49
C PRO A 166 1.06 -22.13 14.37
N ARG A 167 2.31 -22.55 14.62
CA ARG A 167 2.58 -23.98 14.83
C ARG A 167 1.64 -24.46 15.94
N PRO A 168 0.93 -25.59 15.77
CA PRO A 168 -0.02 -26.11 16.77
C PRO A 168 0.68 -26.70 18.02
N SER A 169 1.76 -26.09 18.51
CA SER A 169 2.61 -26.64 19.57
C SER A 169 2.82 -25.74 20.78
N GLU A 170 2.27 -24.52 20.84
CA GLU A 170 2.46 -23.61 22.00
C GLU A 170 1.22 -23.42 22.89
N ASP A 171 0.10 -24.11 22.59
CA ASP A 171 -1.13 -24.04 23.40
C ASP A 171 -1.39 -25.33 24.21
N ARG A 172 -0.32 -26.07 24.52
CA ARG A 172 -0.34 -27.21 25.46
C ARG A 172 0.82 -27.08 26.44
N SER A 173 0.88 -25.98 27.17
CA SER A 173 1.58 -25.90 28.46
C SER A 173 1.50 -24.48 29.03
N ARG A 174 0.39 -24.14 29.67
CA ARG A 174 0.32 -23.47 30.99
C ARG A 174 -1.11 -23.16 31.38
#